data_AF-A0A7S0J7K5-F1
#
_entry.id   AF-A0A7S0J7K5-F1
#
_cell.length_a   1.000
_cell.length_b   1.000
_cell.length_c   1.000
_cell.angle_alpha   90.00
_cell.angle_beta   90.00
_cell.angle_gamma   90.00
#
_symmetry.space_group_name_H-M   'P 1'
#
loop_
_entity.id
_entity.type
_entity.pdbx_description
1 polymer ?
#
loop_
_entity_poly.entity_id
_entity_poly.type
_entity_poly.pdbx_seq_one_letter_code
_entity_poly.pdbx_strand_id
1 'polypeptide(L)'
;MQVMAASSATDAEWRPFHQTEALVTRLANILDEYPPGISTLREFVQNADDARASRLVICLDEGRPCEAAAPTVALQEYATAPALLIFNDATFSEADFESISSIGRSQKRNDSESIGKYGLGFNVSYHFTDCVQFVSGESLVLFDPHGDALPGGKLGL
;
A
#
# COMPACT_ATOMS: atom_id res chain seq x y z
N MET A 1 -32.55 0.46 -14.81
CA MET A 1 -33.56 0.84 -13.79
C MET A 1 -34.89 0.25 -14.22
N GLN A 2 -35.30 -0.84 -13.60
CA GLN A 2 -36.63 -1.42 -13.79
C GLN A 2 -37.14 -1.79 -12.40
N VAL A 3 -38.15 -1.07 -11.93
CA VAL A 3 -38.76 -1.27 -10.61
C VAL A 3 -39.92 -2.24 -10.81
N MET A 4 -39.83 -3.43 -10.23
CA MET A 4 -40.94 -4.39 -10.17
C MET A 4 -41.77 -4.15 -8.92
N ALA A 5 -43.08 -4.20 -9.07
CA ALA A 5 -44.08 -3.93 -8.03
C ALA A 5 -44.06 -4.97 -6.90
N ALA A 6 -44.23 -4.49 -5.66
CA ALA A 6 -44.19 -5.28 -4.44
C ALA A 6 -45.50 -6.04 -4.18
N SER A 7 -45.41 -7.35 -3.93
CA SER A 7 -46.46 -8.15 -3.28
C SER A 7 -46.07 -8.46 -1.84
N SER A 8 -47.05 -8.34 -0.94
CA SER A 8 -47.06 -8.55 0.53
C SER A 8 -45.77 -9.09 1.18
N ALA A 9 -45.06 -8.17 1.86
CA ALA A 9 -43.82 -8.42 2.58
C ALA A 9 -44.10 -8.85 4.03
N THR A 10 -44.10 -10.16 4.30
CA THR A 10 -43.95 -10.64 5.70
C THR A 10 -42.98 -11.79 5.92
N ASP A 11 -42.30 -12.33 4.90
CA ASP A 11 -41.18 -13.27 5.08
C ASP A 11 -40.11 -13.11 3.97
N ALA A 12 -39.69 -11.87 3.71
CA ALA A 12 -38.61 -11.62 2.76
C ALA A 12 -37.24 -11.85 3.42
N GLU A 13 -36.50 -12.85 2.96
CA GLU A 13 -35.12 -13.09 3.37
C GLU A 13 -34.22 -11.95 2.84
N TRP A 14 -33.75 -11.10 3.75
CA TRP A 14 -32.82 -10.02 3.42
C TRP A 14 -31.42 -10.59 3.25
N ARG A 15 -30.92 -10.60 2.02
CA ARG A 15 -29.51 -10.93 1.74
C ARG A 15 -28.65 -9.67 1.63
N PRO A 16 -27.39 -9.69 2.08
CA PRO A 16 -26.46 -8.61 1.82
C PRO A 16 -26.32 -8.36 0.30
N PHE A 17 -26.44 -7.10 -0.09
CA PHE A 17 -26.24 -6.66 -1.47
C PHE A 17 -25.50 -5.32 -1.44
N HIS A 18 -24.25 -5.32 -1.87
CA HIS A 18 -23.38 -4.14 -1.85
C HIS A 18 -22.46 -4.13 -3.07
N GLN A 19 -21.88 -2.97 -3.36
CA GLN A 19 -20.85 -2.82 -4.38
C GLN A 19 -19.47 -3.18 -3.80
N THR A 20 -18.56 -3.63 -4.66
CA THR A 20 -17.15 -3.88 -4.32
C THR A 20 -16.26 -3.30 -5.42
N GLU A 21 -15.03 -2.96 -5.05
CA GLU A 21 -13.97 -2.56 -5.98
C GLU A 21 -12.76 -3.45 -5.72
N ALA A 22 -12.08 -3.90 -6.77
CA ALA A 22 -10.87 -4.69 -6.63
C ALA A 22 -9.70 -3.81 -6.16
N LEU A 23 -8.81 -4.37 -5.35
CA LEU A 23 -7.63 -3.66 -4.82
C LEU A 23 -6.78 -3.03 -5.93
N VAL A 24 -6.45 -3.81 -6.96
CA VAL A 24 -5.68 -3.33 -8.12
C VAL A 24 -6.37 -2.19 -8.86
N THR A 25 -7.71 -2.21 -8.97
CA THR A 25 -8.48 -1.13 -9.59
C THR A 25 -8.39 0.14 -8.74
N ARG A 26 -8.52 0.01 -7.42
CA ARG A 26 -8.39 1.14 -6.49
C ARG A 26 -7.00 1.76 -6.58
N LEU A 27 -5.95 0.94 -6.60
CA LEU A 27 -4.56 1.39 -6.73
C LEU A 27 -4.32 2.07 -8.09
N ALA A 28 -4.79 1.49 -9.20
CA ALA A 28 -4.68 2.11 -10.51
C ALA A 28 -5.30 3.51 -10.55
N ASN A 29 -6.52 3.66 -10.00
CA ASN A 29 -7.18 4.97 -9.90
C ASN A 29 -6.36 5.98 -9.08
N ILE A 30 -5.70 5.54 -8.00
CA ILE A 30 -4.81 6.39 -7.20
C ILE A 30 -3.58 6.80 -8.02
N LEU A 31 -2.97 5.88 -8.78
CA LEU A 31 -1.79 6.21 -9.60
C LEU A 31 -2.14 7.18 -10.73
N ASP A 32 -3.33 7.10 -11.30
CA ASP A 32 -3.83 8.05 -12.30
C ASP A 32 -4.07 9.46 -11.72
N GLU A 33 -4.58 9.54 -10.48
CA GLU A 33 -4.77 10.80 -9.76
C GLU A 33 -3.44 11.45 -9.33
N TYR A 34 -2.38 10.66 -9.15
CA TYR A 34 -1.06 11.11 -8.68
C TYR A 34 0.04 10.68 -9.65
N PRO A 35 0.19 11.34 -10.82
CA PRO A 35 1.18 10.96 -11.82
C PRO A 35 2.62 10.92 -11.27
N PRO A 36 3.49 10.04 -11.79
CA PRO A 36 4.84 9.88 -11.29
C PRO A 36 5.65 11.17 -11.49
N GLY A 37 6.41 11.56 -10.46
CA GLY A 37 7.24 12.76 -10.51
C GLY A 37 7.81 13.17 -9.16
N ILE A 38 8.17 14.45 -9.04
CA ILE A 38 8.72 15.03 -7.80
C ILE A 38 7.72 14.89 -6.63
N SER A 39 6.42 14.89 -6.92
CA SER A 39 5.35 14.62 -5.96
C SER A 39 5.56 13.29 -5.23
N THR A 40 5.92 12.23 -5.94
CA THR A 40 6.14 10.89 -5.38
C THR A 40 7.26 10.89 -4.33
N LEU A 41 8.38 11.57 -4.61
CA LEU A 41 9.48 11.69 -3.64
C LEU A 41 9.12 12.55 -2.43
N ARG A 42 8.27 13.57 -2.63
CA ARG A 42 7.79 14.43 -1.54
C ARG A 42 6.93 13.66 -0.55
N GLU A 43 6.16 12.66 -0.99
CA GLU A 43 5.38 11.80 -0.09
C GLU A 43 6.29 11.05 0.90
N PHE A 44 7.44 10.53 0.46
CA PHE A 44 8.39 9.89 1.38
C PHE A 44 9.03 10.88 2.35
N VAL A 45 9.29 12.11 1.92
CA VAL A 45 9.76 13.19 2.81
C VAL A 45 8.70 13.52 3.85
N GLN A 46 7.44 13.65 3.44
CA GLN A 46 6.34 13.93 4.36
C GLN A 46 6.13 12.79 5.35
N ASN A 47 6.21 11.53 4.90
CA ASN A 47 6.12 10.38 5.80
C ASN A 47 7.24 10.38 6.86
N ALA A 48 8.46 10.74 6.47
CA ALA A 48 9.58 10.87 7.40
C ALA A 48 9.35 12.02 8.40
N ASP A 49 8.87 13.17 7.93
CA ASP A 49 8.54 14.34 8.77
C ASP A 49 7.41 14.03 9.76
N ASP A 50 6.32 13.41 9.30
CA ASP A 50 5.19 12.96 10.11
C ASP A 50 5.64 11.98 11.21
N ALA A 51 6.58 11.08 10.88
CA ALA A 51 7.17 10.15 11.82
C ALA A 51 8.25 10.78 12.73
N ARG A 52 8.54 12.07 12.55
CA ARG A 52 9.59 12.84 13.24
C ARG A 52 10.98 12.24 13.06
N ALA A 53 11.24 11.65 11.90
CA ALA A 53 12.56 11.17 11.52
C ALA A 53 13.54 12.35 11.43
N SER A 54 14.79 12.12 11.82
CA SER A 54 15.87 13.10 11.69
C SER A 54 16.66 12.94 10.39
N ARG A 55 16.51 11.78 9.73
CA ARG A 55 17.23 11.42 8.51
C ARG A 55 16.33 10.68 7.54
N LEU A 56 16.41 11.07 6.27
CA LEU A 56 15.89 10.32 5.13
C LEU A 56 17.03 10.01 4.17
N VAL A 57 17.08 8.79 3.65
CA VAL A 57 18.03 8.33 2.64
C VAL A 57 17.23 7.71 1.50
N ILE A 58 17.59 8.10 0.28
CA ILE A 58 17.09 7.49 -0.94
C ILE A 58 18.31 6.92 -1.66
N CYS A 59 18.27 5.63 -1.97
CA CYS A 59 19.33 4.91 -2.63
C CYS A 59 18.77 4.11 -3.79
N LEU A 60 19.32 4.29 -4.99
CA LEU A 60 19.10 3.34 -6.07
C LEU A 60 20.13 2.22 -5.90
N ASP A 61 19.66 1.06 -5.44
CA ASP A 61 20.45 -0.17 -5.44
C ASP A 61 20.39 -0.77 -6.85
N GLU A 62 21.54 -1.03 -7.46
CA GLU A 62 21.62 -1.61 -8.81
C GLU A 62 21.41 -3.14 -8.80
N GLY A 63 21.18 -3.71 -7.62
CA GLY A 63 20.98 -5.14 -7.44
C GLY A 63 22.29 -5.90 -7.38
N ARG A 64 22.21 -7.16 -6.93
CA ARG A 64 23.35 -8.07 -6.84
C ARG A 64 22.88 -9.52 -6.75
N PRO A 65 23.73 -10.51 -7.09
CA PRO A 65 23.44 -11.89 -6.80
C PRO A 65 23.13 -12.09 -5.31
N CYS A 66 22.04 -12.81 -5.03
CA CYS A 66 21.62 -13.17 -3.69
C CYS A 66 21.62 -14.69 -3.59
N GLU A 67 22.47 -15.23 -2.72
CA GLU A 67 22.56 -16.67 -2.47
C GLU A 67 21.51 -17.16 -1.46
N ALA A 68 20.84 -16.25 -0.75
CA ALA A 68 19.76 -16.59 0.16
C ALA A 68 18.52 -16.97 -0.65
N ALA A 69 17.95 -18.14 -0.33
CA ALA A 69 16.73 -18.62 -0.96
C ALA A 69 15.51 -17.84 -0.46
N ALA A 70 14.74 -17.29 -1.39
CA ALA A 70 13.45 -16.68 -1.11
C ALA A 70 12.30 -17.72 -1.15
N PRO A 71 11.15 -17.45 -0.50
CA PRO A 71 10.01 -18.38 -0.47
C PRO A 71 9.37 -18.67 -1.84
N THR A 72 9.55 -17.77 -2.81
CA THR A 72 9.02 -17.91 -4.17
C THR A 72 10.07 -17.45 -5.18
N VAL A 73 9.92 -17.89 -6.44
CA VAL A 73 10.80 -17.44 -7.54
C VAL A 73 10.69 -15.93 -7.74
N ALA A 74 9.48 -15.36 -7.68
CA ALA A 74 9.31 -13.91 -7.85
C ALA A 74 10.00 -13.11 -6.72
N LEU A 75 9.92 -13.57 -5.46
CA LEU A 75 10.65 -12.92 -4.36
C LEU A 75 12.16 -13.06 -4.52
N GLN A 76 12.65 -14.14 -5.11
CA GLN A 76 14.07 -14.28 -5.46
C GLN A 76 14.49 -13.27 -6.53
N GLU A 77 13.64 -13.03 -7.52
CA GLU A 77 13.86 -12.01 -8.55
C GLU A 77 13.92 -10.62 -7.91
N TYR A 78 12.95 -10.25 -7.07
CA TYR A 78 12.99 -8.98 -6.33
C TYR A 78 14.24 -8.82 -5.45
N ALA A 79 14.71 -9.91 -4.82
CA ALA A 79 15.90 -9.88 -3.97
C ALA A 79 17.23 -9.67 -4.74
N THR A 80 17.21 -9.81 -6.06
CA THR A 80 18.40 -9.68 -6.92
C THR A 80 18.32 -8.54 -7.93
N ALA A 81 17.12 -8.04 -8.19
CA ALA A 81 16.86 -6.93 -9.10
C ALA A 81 17.32 -5.57 -8.53
N PRO A 82 17.51 -4.55 -9.39
CA PRO A 82 17.63 -3.17 -8.94
C PRO A 82 16.42 -2.74 -8.11
N ALA A 83 16.65 -1.94 -7.07
CA ALA A 83 15.59 -1.49 -6.16
C ALA A 83 15.78 -0.03 -5.75
N LEU A 84 14.66 0.69 -5.58
CA LEU A 84 14.66 2.00 -4.93
C LEU A 84 14.50 1.79 -3.42
N LEU A 85 15.59 1.94 -2.67
CA LEU A 85 15.60 1.84 -1.22
C LEU A 85 15.35 3.20 -0.58
N ILE A 86 14.38 3.27 0.32
CA ILE A 86 14.00 4.49 1.03
C ILE A 86 14.04 4.18 2.53
N PHE A 87 14.93 4.86 3.23
CA PHE A 87 15.15 4.68 4.67
C PHE A 87 14.89 5.99 5.40
N ASN A 88 14.13 5.93 6.49
CA ASN A 88 14.12 6.97 7.51
C ASN A 88 14.38 6.34 8.89
N ASP A 89 14.89 7.13 9.84
CA ASP A 89 15.31 6.64 11.16
C ASP A 89 14.19 6.61 12.21
N ALA A 90 12.93 6.81 11.81
CA ALA A 90 11.79 6.54 12.67
C ALA A 90 11.39 5.04 12.61
N THR A 91 10.63 4.61 13.61
CA THR A 91 10.09 3.24 13.70
C THR A 91 8.58 3.32 13.81
N PHE A 92 7.87 2.51 13.03
CA PHE A 92 6.42 2.40 13.07
C PHE A 92 5.94 1.94 14.44
N SER A 93 4.85 2.56 14.89
CA SER A 93 3.99 2.06 15.96
C SER A 93 2.95 1.07 15.42
N GLU A 94 2.27 0.35 16.31
CA GLU A 94 1.13 -0.51 15.94
C GLU A 94 0.03 0.25 15.17
N ALA A 95 -0.23 1.51 15.56
CA ALA A 95 -1.20 2.36 14.88
C ALA A 95 -0.76 2.72 13.45
N ASP A 96 0.55 2.82 13.19
CA ASP A 96 1.07 3.06 11.84
C ASP A 96 0.90 1.82 10.96
N PHE A 97 1.13 0.62 11.51
CA PHE A 97 0.86 -0.66 10.82
C PHE A 97 -0.61 -0.85 10.49
N GLU A 98 -1.52 -0.52 11.41
CA GLU A 98 -2.96 -0.54 11.13
C GLU A 98 -3.32 0.47 10.04
N SER A 99 -2.77 1.69 10.13
CA SER A 99 -3.07 2.78 9.21
C SER A 99 -2.59 2.48 7.78
N ILE A 100 -1.36 1.98 7.62
CA ILE A 100 -0.76 1.70 6.30
C ILE A 100 -1.48 0.56 5.56
N SER A 101 -2.10 -0.37 6.28
CA SER A 101 -2.92 -1.44 5.69
C SER A 101 -4.26 -0.94 5.13
N SER A 102 -4.69 0.27 5.52
CA SER A 102 -6.02 0.80 5.24
C SER A 102 -6.06 1.74 4.03
N ILE A 103 -6.32 1.19 2.85
CA ILE A 103 -6.38 2.01 1.62
C ILE A 103 -7.63 2.90 1.65
N GLY A 104 -7.41 4.22 1.55
CA GLY A 104 -8.49 5.21 1.44
C GLY A 104 -9.25 5.50 2.73
N ARG A 105 -8.84 4.92 3.87
CA ARG A 105 -9.40 5.20 5.20
C ARG A 105 -8.38 5.92 6.08
N SER A 106 -7.98 7.12 5.70
CA SER A 106 -7.14 7.95 6.57
C SER A 106 -7.91 8.29 7.85
N GLN A 107 -7.43 7.81 9.01
CA GLN A 107 -7.93 8.22 10.33
C GLN A 107 -7.75 9.73 10.59
N LYS A 108 -6.81 10.37 9.87
CA LYS A 108 -6.52 11.82 9.92
C LYS A 108 -7.52 12.70 9.15
N ARG A 109 -8.83 12.37 9.16
CA ARG A 109 -9.87 13.22 8.54
C ARG A 109 -10.17 14.51 9.32
N ASN A 110 -9.75 14.61 10.57
CA ASN A 110 -10.12 15.71 11.48
C ASN A 110 -9.04 16.79 11.68
N ASP A 111 -7.85 16.66 11.09
CA ASP A 111 -6.83 17.71 11.16
C ASP A 111 -6.72 18.46 9.84
N SER A 112 -7.34 19.63 9.79
CA SER A 112 -7.33 20.55 8.64
C SER A 112 -5.97 21.15 8.31
N GLU A 113 -4.97 20.96 9.18
CA GLU A 113 -3.60 21.47 8.99
C GLU A 113 -2.61 20.42 8.47
N SER A 114 -2.98 19.13 8.43
CA SER A 114 -2.13 18.09 7.86
C SER A 114 -2.28 18.05 6.33
N ILE A 115 -1.27 18.58 5.62
CA ILE A 115 -1.23 18.67 4.15
C ILE A 115 -1.15 17.27 3.49
N GLY A 116 -0.96 16.20 4.26
CA GLY A 116 -1.06 14.80 3.83
C GLY A 116 -2.51 14.30 3.76
N LYS A 117 -3.30 14.85 2.85
CA LYS A 117 -4.66 14.37 2.58
C LYS A 117 -4.59 12.92 2.05
N TYR A 118 -5.18 11.99 2.80
CA TYR A 118 -5.64 10.64 2.39
C TYR A 118 -4.76 9.39 2.64
N GLY A 119 -3.61 9.44 3.30
CA GLY A 119 -2.83 8.20 3.52
C GLY A 119 -2.51 7.45 2.22
N LEU A 120 -2.52 8.17 1.10
CA LEU A 120 -2.24 7.67 -0.25
C LEU A 120 -0.74 7.74 -0.57
N GLY A 121 0.02 8.51 0.21
CA GLY A 121 1.45 8.74 0.02
C GLY A 121 2.31 7.49 0.13
N PHE A 122 1.79 6.38 0.65
CA PHE A 122 2.47 5.09 0.55
C PHE A 122 2.12 4.34 -0.74
N ASN A 123 0.88 4.45 -1.23
CA ASN A 123 0.43 3.76 -2.45
C ASN A 123 1.12 4.28 -3.72
N VAL A 124 1.66 5.51 -3.70
CA VAL A 124 2.48 6.00 -4.82
C VAL A 124 3.76 5.19 -5.04
N SER A 125 4.15 4.34 -4.08
CA SER A 125 5.24 3.36 -4.25
C SER A 125 4.98 2.39 -5.41
N TYR A 126 3.72 2.16 -5.77
CA TYR A 126 3.35 1.33 -6.91
C TYR A 126 3.67 1.96 -8.28
N HIS A 127 4.14 3.21 -8.33
CA HIS A 127 4.79 3.74 -9.54
C HIS A 127 6.16 3.12 -9.83
N PHE A 128 6.78 2.48 -8.83
CA PHE A 128 8.14 1.95 -8.95
C PHE A 128 8.22 0.42 -8.89
N THR A 129 7.23 -0.23 -8.27
CA THR A 129 7.25 -1.69 -8.05
C THR A 129 5.83 -2.24 -7.92
N ASP A 130 5.62 -3.46 -8.38
CA ASP A 130 4.37 -4.20 -8.17
C ASP A 130 4.34 -4.90 -6.81
N CYS A 131 5.49 -5.06 -6.15
CA CYS A 131 5.60 -5.59 -4.79
C CYS A 131 6.38 -4.62 -3.89
N VAL A 132 5.67 -3.99 -2.94
CA VAL A 132 6.26 -3.06 -1.98
C VAL A 132 6.71 -3.83 -0.74
N GLN A 133 7.92 -3.58 -0.28
CA GLN A 133 8.53 -4.27 0.86
C GLN A 133 9.12 -3.24 1.81
N PHE A 134 8.89 -3.40 3.12
CA PHE A 134 9.51 -2.54 4.12
C PHE A 134 9.78 -3.28 5.42
N VAL A 135 10.76 -2.75 6.16
CA VAL A 135 11.13 -3.23 7.49
C VAL A 135 10.98 -2.09 8.47
N SER A 136 10.35 -2.37 9.61
CA SER A 136 10.29 -1.44 10.73
C SER A 136 10.25 -2.21 12.05
N GLY A 137 11.16 -1.88 12.96
CA GLY A 137 11.34 -2.64 14.19
C GLY A 137 11.75 -4.09 13.87
N GLU A 138 10.97 -5.05 14.38
CA GLU A 138 11.18 -6.49 14.13
C GLU A 138 10.31 -7.04 13.00
N SER A 139 9.53 -6.17 12.33
CA SER A 139 8.55 -6.57 11.32
C SER A 139 9.10 -6.36 9.90
N LEU A 140 8.99 -7.40 9.07
CA LEU A 140 9.11 -7.33 7.62
C LEU A 140 7.70 -7.44 7.04
N VAL A 141 7.29 -6.46 6.23
CA VAL A 141 5.97 -6.41 5.60
C VAL A 141 6.12 -6.37 4.09
N LEU A 142 5.29 -7.16 3.41
CA LEU A 142 5.21 -7.18 1.96
C LEU A 142 3.78 -6.93 1.51
N PHE A 143 3.60 -6.10 0.49
CA PHE A 143 2.33 -5.93 -0.21
C PHE A 143 2.48 -6.30 -1.68
N ASP A 144 1.59 -7.16 -2.15
CA ASP A 144 1.55 -7.71 -3.49
C ASP A 144 0.09 -7.72 -3.96
N PRO A 145 -0.43 -6.59 -4.43
CA PRO A 145 -1.85 -6.45 -4.77
C PRO A 145 -2.29 -7.38 -5.92
N HIS A 146 -1.34 -7.93 -6.69
CA HIS A 146 -1.60 -8.89 -7.75
C HIS A 146 -1.65 -10.34 -7.23
N GLY A 147 -0.93 -10.64 -6.14
CA GLY A 147 -0.84 -11.99 -5.57
C GLY A 147 0.07 -12.92 -6.38
N ASP A 148 1.01 -12.36 -7.14
CA ASP A 148 1.89 -13.11 -8.02
C ASP A 148 3.23 -13.46 -7.36
N ALA A 149 3.65 -12.68 -6.36
CA ALA A 149 4.93 -12.82 -5.69
C ALA A 149 4.84 -13.61 -4.39
N LEU A 150 3.80 -13.42 -3.58
CA LEU A 150 3.73 -14.02 -2.25
C LEU A 150 3.20 -15.47 -2.26
N PRO A 151 3.66 -16.32 -1.32
CA PRO A 151 3.23 -17.72 -1.25
C PRO A 151 1.71 -17.90 -1.15
N GLY A 152 1.15 -18.66 -2.09
CA GLY A 152 -0.27 -19.01 -2.11
C GLY A 152 -1.20 -17.86 -2.53
N GLY A 153 -0.69 -16.88 -3.28
CA GLY A 153 -1.50 -15.79 -3.82
C GLY A 153 -1.96 -14.78 -2.77
N LYS A 154 -1.19 -14.63 -1.68
CA LYS A 154 -1.50 -13.64 -0.64
C LYS A 154 -1.24 -12.24 -1.16
N LEU A 155 -2.08 -11.30 -0.74
CA LEU A 155 -1.92 -9.90 -1.13
C LEU A 155 -1.00 -9.10 -0.19
N GLY A 156 -0.66 -9.69 0.95
CA GLY A 156 0.33 -9.17 1.87
C GLY A 156 0.76 -10.18 2.93
N LEU A 157 1.89 -9.92 3.57
CA LEU A 157 2.49 -10.71 4.66
C LEU A 157 3.05 -9.80 5.75
#